data_AF-A0A916D846-F1
#
_entry.id   AF-A0A916D846-F1
#
_cell.length_a   1.000
_cell.length_b   1.000
_cell.length_c   1.000
_cell.angle_alpha   90.00
_cell.angle_beta   90.00
_cell.angle_gamma   90.00
#
_symmetry.space_group_name_H-M   'P 1'
#
loop_
_entity.id
_entity.type
_entity.pdbx_description
1 polymer ?
#
loop_
_entity_poly.entity_id
_entity_poly.type
_entity_poly.pdbx_seq_one_letter_code
_entity_poly.pdbx_strand_id
1 'polypeptide(L)' 'MKSRVQELAERINMSCDEFVGEMRKRGCSEPTALKIWKGEYEDFVDYNDNNVQLSNLRKAAEVLSVRTGTLIPK' A
#
# COMPACT_ATOMS: atom_id res chain seq x y z
N MET A 1 8.85 -10.30 -9.63
CA MET A 1 8.85 -8.85 -9.92
C MET A 1 8.58 -8.13 -8.61
N LYS A 2 9.27 -7.03 -8.30
CA LYS A 2 8.96 -6.27 -7.08
C LYS A 2 7.68 -5.48 -7.31
N SER A 3 6.85 -5.34 -6.29
CA SER A 3 5.69 -4.45 -6.31
C SER A 3 6.14 -2.99 -6.25
N ARG A 4 5.30 -2.07 -6.70
CA ARG A 4 5.52 -0.63 -6.57
C ARG A 4 5.70 -0.21 -5.11
N VAL A 5 4.97 -0.85 -4.21
CA VAL A 5 5.10 -0.65 -2.75
C VAL A 5 6.50 -1.04 -2.28
N GLN A 6 7.02 -2.19 -2.71
CA GLN A 6 8.37 -2.65 -2.38
C GLN A 6 9.44 -1.69 -2.93
N GLU A 7 9.31 -1.23 -4.18
CA GLU A 7 10.23 -0.27 -4.76
C GLU A 7 10.29 1.06 -4.00
N LEU A 8 9.15 1.53 -3.51
CA LEU A 8 9.06 2.79 -2.76
C LEU A 8 9.58 2.62 -1.33
N ALA A 9 9.26 1.50 -0.68
CA ALA A 9 9.76 1.18 0.65
C ALA A 9 11.30 1.08 0.68
N GLU A 10 11.90 0.47 -0.35
CA GLU A 10 13.37 0.37 -0.48
C GLU A 10 14.05 1.75 -0.54
N ARG A 11 13.42 2.76 -1.17
CA ARG A 11 13.98 4.12 -1.25
C ARG A 11 14.07 4.83 0.09
N ILE A 12 13.24 4.41 1.05
CA ILE A 12 13.21 4.96 2.40
C ILE A 12 13.76 3.98 3.44
N ASN A 13 14.45 2.92 3.01
CA ASN A 13 14.99 1.84 3.85
C ASN A 13 13.95 1.18 4.77
N MET A 14 12.70 1.06 4.30
CA MET A 14 11.62 0.44 5.07
C MET A 14 11.49 -1.05 4.74
N SER A 15 11.53 -1.88 5.78
CA SER A 15 11.29 -3.32 5.69
C SER A 15 9.80 -3.66 5.60
N CYS A 16 9.50 -4.91 5.21
CA CYS A 16 8.13 -5.42 5.19
C CYS A 16 7.47 -5.35 6.58
N ASP A 17 8.21 -5.71 7.63
CA ASP A 17 7.67 -5.74 9.00
C ASP A 17 7.35 -4.33 9.52
N GLU A 18 8.22 -3.35 9.21
CA GLU A 18 7.96 -1.94 9.52
C GLU A 18 6.76 -1.40 8.76
N PHE A 19 6.66 -1.69 7.46
CA PHE A 19 5.51 -1.30 6.66
C PHE A 19 4.21 -1.89 7.22
N VAL A 20 4.19 -3.19 7.51
CA VAL A 20 3.03 -3.87 8.10
C VAL A 20 2.69 -3.28 9.47
N GLY A 21 3.68 -2.99 10.31
CA GLY A 21 3.49 -2.33 11.60
C GLY A 21 2.81 -0.96 11.47
N GLU A 22 3.29 -0.12 10.54
CA GLU A 22 2.72 1.20 10.28
C GLU A 22 1.31 1.14 9.68
N MET A 23 1.03 0.16 8.85
CA MET A 23 -0.31 -0.09 8.30
C MET A 23 -1.29 -0.51 9.40
N ARG A 24 -0.87 -1.36 10.35
CA ARG A 24 -1.70 -1.77 11.48
C ARG A 24 -2.06 -0.62 12.41
N LYS A 25 -1.12 0.30 12.66
CA LYS A 25 -1.39 1.54 13.43
C LYS A 25 -2.50 2.39 12.80
N ARG A 26 -2.72 2.27 11.49
CA ARG A 26 -3.76 2.97 10.71
C ARG A 26 -5.04 2.15 10.53
N GLY A 27 -5.23 1.10 11.34
CA GLY A 27 -6.42 0.25 11.29
C GLY A 27 -6.52 -0.58 10.02
N CYS A 28 -5.38 -0.95 9.41
CA CYS A 28 -5.33 -1.97 8.37
C CYS A 28 -5.04 -3.33 9.01
N SER A 29 -5.72 -4.40 8.59
CA SER A 29 -5.40 -5.73 9.08
C SER A 29 -4.07 -6.22 8.49
N GLU A 30 -3.33 -7.03 9.24
CA GLU A 30 -2.06 -7.59 8.79
C GLU A 30 -2.18 -8.38 7.46
N PRO A 31 -3.20 -9.24 7.27
CA PRO A 31 -3.39 -9.90 5.97
C PRO A 31 -3.56 -8.89 4.82
N THR A 32 -4.24 -7.77 5.07
CA THR A 32 -4.45 -6.74 4.04
C THR A 32 -3.16 -5.98 3.75
N ALA A 33 -2.38 -5.63 4.77
CA ALA A 33 -1.08 -4.98 4.61
C ALA A 33 -0.10 -5.85 3.80
N LEU A 34 -0.09 -7.18 4.03
CA LEU A 34 0.72 -8.11 3.26
C LEU A 34 0.28 -8.22 1.80
N LYS A 35 -1.03 -8.19 1.50
CA LYS A 35 -1.53 -8.13 0.13
C LYS A 35 -1.08 -6.87 -0.60
N ILE A 36 -1.13 -5.71 0.10
CA ILE A 36 -0.63 -4.43 -0.42
C ILE A 36 0.87 -4.50 -0.69
N TRP A 37 1.64 -5.03 0.26
CA TRP A 37 3.08 -5.23 0.10
C TRP A 37 3.41 -6.07 -1.13
N LYS A 38 2.62 -7.10 -1.41
CA LYS A 38 2.79 -8.00 -2.57
C LYS A 38 2.32 -7.39 -3.89
N GLY A 39 1.73 -6.19 -3.90
CA GLY A 39 1.24 -5.54 -5.11
C GLY A 39 -0.10 -6.07 -5.59
N GLU A 40 -0.86 -6.84 -4.80
CA GLU A 40 -2.17 -7.38 -5.21
C GLU A 40 -3.19 -6.30 -5.60
N TYR A 41 -2.92 -5.04 -5.23
CA TYR A 41 -3.80 -3.90 -5.52
C TYR A 41 -3.38 -3.10 -6.75
N GLU A 42 -2.28 -3.46 -7.42
CA GLU A 42 -1.79 -2.79 -8.62
C GLU A 42 -2.71 -3.06 -9.82
N ASP A 43 -3.39 -4.21 -9.86
CA ASP A 43 -4.27 -4.59 -10.97
C ASP A 43 -5.73 -4.12 -10.82
N PHE A 44 -6.04 -3.23 -9.86
CA PHE A 44 -7.43 -2.80 -9.62
C PHE A 44 -7.90 -1.70 -10.59
N VAL A 45 -9.03 -1.97 -11.25
CA VAL A 45 -9.55 -1.14 -12.36
C VAL A 45 -10.67 -0.17 -11.93
N ASP A 46 -11.36 -0.37 -10.80
CA ASP A 46 -12.53 0.46 -10.44
C ASP A 46 -12.51 1.01 -9.00
N TYR A 47 -12.55 2.34 -8.90
CA TYR A 47 -12.49 3.15 -7.68
C TYR A 47 -13.83 3.86 -7.41
N ASN A 48 -14.91 3.12 -7.24
CA ASN A 48 -16.16 3.71 -6.75
C ASN A 48 -16.01 4.19 -5.29
N ASP A 49 -16.68 5.30 -4.95
CA ASP A 49 -16.38 6.23 -3.83
C ASP A 49 -16.43 5.68 -2.40
N ASN A 50 -16.68 4.38 -2.21
CA ASN A 50 -16.66 3.72 -0.89
C ASN A 50 -15.79 2.45 -0.86
N ASN A 51 -14.88 2.28 -1.81
CA ASN A 51 -14.07 1.07 -1.86
C ASN A 51 -13.05 1.04 -0.71
N VAL A 52 -13.21 0.09 0.22
CA VAL A 52 -12.28 -0.22 1.32
C VAL A 52 -10.83 -0.34 0.81
N GLN A 53 -10.65 -0.75 -0.45
CA GLN A 53 -9.35 -0.84 -1.12
C GLN A 53 -8.70 0.53 -1.29
N LEU A 54 -9.46 1.56 -1.69
CA LEU A 54 -8.96 2.93 -1.80
C LEU A 54 -8.57 3.50 -0.43
N SER A 55 -9.34 3.18 0.62
CA SER A 55 -9.00 3.54 2.00
C SER A 55 -7.66 2.92 2.42
N ASN A 56 -7.44 1.63 2.13
CA ASN A 56 -6.18 0.98 2.46
C ASN A 56 -5.00 1.46 1.60
N LEU A 57 -5.22 1.78 0.33
CA LEU A 57 -4.20 2.38 -0.53
C LEU A 57 -3.80 3.79 -0.08
N ARG A 58 -4.75 4.60 0.44
CA ARG A 58 -4.44 5.90 1.06
C ARG A 58 -3.54 5.74 2.29
N LYS A 59 -3.82 4.76 3.15
CA LYS A 59 -2.97 4.44 4.30
C LYS A 59 -1.56 4.03 3.86
N ALA A 60 -1.45 3.15 2.86
CA ALA A 60 -0.15 2.72 2.33
C ALA A 60 0.64 3.90 1.73
N ALA A 61 -0.05 4.80 1.02
CA ALA A 61 0.57 6.00 0.46
C ALA A 61 1.09 6.93 1.57
N GLU A 62 0.33 7.07 2.66
CA GLU A 62 0.76 7.83 3.83
C GLU A 62 1.99 7.21 4.51
N VAL A 63 2.01 5.88 4.72
CA VAL A 63 3.17 5.15 5.27
C VAL A 63 4.43 5.37 4.43
N LEU A 64 4.28 5.35 3.10
CA LEU A 64 5.38 5.55 2.16
C LEU A 64 5.69 7.02 1.85
N SER A 65 4.96 7.98 2.46
CA SER A 65 5.08 9.42 2.19
C SER A 65 4.93 9.79 0.70
N VAL A 66 4.01 9.13 -0.01
CA VAL A 66 3.68 9.39 -1.41
C VAL A 66 2.20 9.69 -1.60
N ARG A 67 1.80 10.12 -2.81
CA ARG A 67 0.38 10.24 -3.16
C ARG A 67 -0.19 8.88 -3.57
N THR A 68 -1.46 8.62 -3.29
CA THR A 68 -2.14 7.35 -3.63
C THR A 68 -1.99 6.95 -5.09
N GLY A 69 -2.08 7.91 -6.02
CA GLY A 69 -1.86 7.66 -7.46
C GLY A 69 -0.45 7.20 -7.85
N THR A 70 0.51 7.23 -6.92
CA THR A 70 1.89 6.71 -7.12
C THR A 70 1.94 5.19 -6.93
N LEU A 71 0.94 4.62 -6.25
CA LEU A 71 0.81 3.19 -5.97
C LEU A 71 -0.02 2.45 -7.03
N ILE A 72 -0.62 3.20 -7.95
CA ILE A 72 -1.48 2.66 -9.00
C ILE A 72 -0.66 2.69 -10.30
N PRO A 73 -0.54 1.56 -11.03
CA PRO A 73 0.11 1.57 -12.34
C PRO A 73 -0.66 2.47 -13.32
N LYS A 74 0.09 3.08 -14.24
CA LYS A 74 -0.44 3.98 -15.27
C LYS A 74 -1.01 3.21 -16.46
#